data_AF-A0A425YCB8-F1
#
_entry.id   AF-A0A425YCB8-F1
#
_cell.length_a   1.000
_cell.length_b   1.000
_cell.length_c   1.000
_cell.angle_alpha   90.00
_cell.angle_beta   90.00
_cell.angle_gamma   90.00
#
_symmetry.space_group_name_H-M   'P 1'
#
loop_
_entity.id
_entity.type
_entity.pdbx_description
1 polymer ?
#
loop_
_entity_poly.entity_id
_entity_poly.type
_entity_poly.pdbx_seq_one_letter_code
_entity_poly.pdbx_strand_id
1 'polypeptide(L)'
;MNQKKAQIIILRIVRNKYVITFLIFYFWLFFFDQHSVWERIGNEDTIESLEKEKAYFIEKIETDKNRIHELKTNRKNLEKFAREQYLMKKKGEDIFIMIEE
;
A
#
# COMPACT_ATOMS: atom_id res chain seq x y z
N MET A 1 9.99 47.55 28.24
CA MET A 1 8.69 47.08 28.80
C MET A 1 8.99 46.21 30.01
N ASN A 2 8.47 46.57 31.18
CA ASN A 2 8.93 46.02 32.46
C ASN A 2 8.44 44.56 32.64
N GLN A 3 9.30 43.62 33.05
CA GLN A 3 8.98 42.19 33.17
C GLN A 3 7.73 41.92 34.02
N LYS A 4 7.57 42.69 35.11
CA LYS A 4 6.37 42.64 35.97
C LYS A 4 5.08 43.07 35.28
N LYS A 5 5.15 44.04 34.35
CA LYS A 5 3.98 44.49 33.57
C LYS A 5 3.56 43.43 32.55
N ALA A 6 4.51 42.77 31.91
CA ALA A 6 4.23 41.67 30.98
C ALA A 6 3.53 40.50 31.68
N GLN A 7 4.00 40.10 32.87
CA GLN A 7 3.37 39.04 33.67
C GLN A 7 1.92 39.37 34.05
N ILE A 8 1.61 40.61 34.43
CA ILE A 8 0.24 41.03 34.79
C ILE A 8 -0.69 41.01 33.57
N ILE A 9 -0.19 41.43 32.40
CA ILE A 9 -0.94 41.39 31.15
C ILE A 9 -1.24 39.94 30.75
N ILE A 10 -0.23 39.07 30.80
CA ILE A 10 -0.38 37.63 30.50
C ILE A 10 -1.40 37.00 31.47
N LEU A 11 -1.29 37.26 32.78
CA LEU A 11 -2.23 36.73 33.77
C LEU A 11 -3.67 37.22 33.53
N ARG A 12 -3.85 38.47 33.09
CA ARG A 12 -5.18 39.02 32.76
C ARG A 12 -5.77 38.40 31.50
N ILE A 13 -4.94 38.10 30.50
CA ILE A 13 -5.34 37.43 29.26
C ILE A 13 -5.72 35.97 29.53
N VAL A 14 -4.89 35.25 30.30
CA VAL A 14 -5.13 33.83 30.64
C VAL A 14 -6.32 33.66 31.59
N ARG A 15 -6.67 34.66 32.42
CA ARG A 15 -7.86 34.60 33.28
C ARG A 15 -9.19 34.76 32.53
N ASN A 16 -9.17 35.12 31.24
CA ASN A 16 -10.37 35.21 30.43
C ASN A 16 -10.82 33.83 29.95
N LYS A 17 -12.02 33.39 30.36
CA LYS A 17 -12.62 32.11 29.95
C LYS A 17 -12.62 31.90 28.43
N TYR A 18 -12.84 32.96 27.64
CA TYR A 18 -12.84 32.86 26.18
C TYR A 18 -11.46 32.54 25.60
N VAL A 19 -10.39 33.06 26.21
CA VAL A 19 -9.01 32.79 25.78
C VAL A 19 -8.60 31.38 26.15
N ILE A 20 -8.97 30.90 27.34
CA ILE A 20 -8.73 29.51 27.75
C ILE A 20 -9.46 28.55 26.80
N THR A 21 -10.75 28.78 26.53
CA THR A 21 -11.52 27.93 25.62
C THR A 21 -10.93 27.93 24.21
N PHE A 22 -10.50 29.08 23.71
CA PHE A 22 -9.84 29.19 22.41
C PHE A 22 -8.50 28.45 22.39
N LEU A 23 -7.67 28.59 23.42
CA LEU A 23 -6.40 27.86 23.52
C LEU A 23 -6.61 26.35 23.59
N ILE A 24 -7.59 25.86 24.35
CA ILE A 24 -7.93 24.44 24.40
C ILE A 24 -8.46 23.96 23.04
N PHE A 25 -9.30 24.76 22.37
CA PHE A 25 -9.82 24.44 21.05
C PHE A 25 -8.71 24.32 20.01
N TYR A 26 -7.78 25.28 19.97
CA TYR A 26 -6.64 25.23 19.06
C TYR A 26 -5.67 24.11 19.46
N PHE A 27 -5.41 23.92 20.75
CA PHE A 27 -4.60 22.78 21.21
C PHE A 27 -5.22 21.46 20.77
N TRP A 28 -6.54 21.32 20.84
CA TRP A 28 -7.25 20.15 20.35
C TRP A 28 -7.08 19.99 18.83
N LEU A 29 -7.27 21.06 18.05
CA LEU A 29 -7.03 21.05 16.60
C LEU A 29 -5.57 20.82 16.23
N PHE A 30 -4.59 21.12 17.08
CA PHE A 30 -3.18 20.87 16.75
C PHE A 30 -2.72 19.46 17.14
N PHE A 31 -3.26 18.91 18.23
CA PHE A 31 -2.82 17.61 18.77
C PHE A 31 -3.69 16.43 18.32
N PHE A 32 -4.98 16.63 18.07
CA PHE A 32 -5.92 15.57 17.70
C PHE A 32 -6.37 15.62 16.24
N ASP A 33 -6.01 16.65 15.47
CA ASP A 33 -6.36 16.74 14.05
C ASP A 33 -5.47 15.83 13.19
N GLN A 34 -6.01 15.44 12.03
CA GLN A 34 -5.51 14.40 11.09
C GLN A 34 -4.18 14.73 10.38
N HIS A 35 -3.45 15.72 10.89
CA HIS A 35 -2.11 16.08 10.41
C HIS A 35 -1.04 15.66 11.41
N SER A 36 -1.28 14.55 12.11
CA SER A 36 -0.32 13.99 13.03
C SER A 36 0.89 13.46 12.25
N VAL A 37 2.10 13.79 12.73
CA VAL A 37 3.36 13.23 12.19
C VAL A 37 3.35 11.70 12.25
N TRP A 38 2.60 11.14 13.20
CA TRP A 38 2.37 9.71 13.37
C TRP A 38 1.70 9.05 12.16
N GLU A 39 0.70 9.69 11.57
CA GLU A 39 0.02 9.20 10.37
C GLU A 39 0.95 9.25 9.16
N ARG A 40 1.78 10.30 9.06
CA ARG A 40 2.76 10.43 7.98
C ARG A 40 3.83 9.34 8.02
N ILE A 41 4.28 8.91 9.20
CA ILE A 41 5.25 7.82 9.35
C ILE A 41 4.65 6.47 8.90
N GLY A 42 3.40 6.17 9.28
CA GLY A 42 2.74 4.92 8.83
C GLY A 42 2.45 4.89 7.33
N ASN A 43 2.28 6.06 6.72
CA ASN A 43 2.01 6.17 5.28
C ASN A 43 3.25 5.91 4.43
N GLU A 44 4.48 6.12 4.92
CA GLU A 44 5.70 5.86 4.15
C GLU A 44 5.88 4.36 3.87
N ASP A 45 5.71 3.49 4.87
CA ASP A 45 5.75 2.03 4.68
C ASP A 45 4.62 1.54 3.76
N THR A 46 3.45 2.17 3.85
CA THR A 46 2.32 1.86 2.97
C THR A 46 2.63 2.25 1.53
N ILE A 47 3.24 3.41 1.30
CA ILE A 47 3.67 3.85 -0.03
C ILE A 47 4.71 2.90 -0.60
N GLU A 48 5.73 2.53 0.18
CA GLU A 48 6.78 1.61 -0.28
C GLU A 48 6.21 0.23 -0.64
N SER A 49 5.29 -0.29 0.16
CA SER A 49 4.65 -1.59 -0.12
C SER A 49 3.79 -1.55 -1.38
N LEU A 50 3.02 -0.47 -1.59
CA LEU A 50 2.24 -0.26 -2.81
C LEU A 50 3.13 -0.09 -4.05
N GLU A 51 4.27 0.59 -3.94
CA GLU A 51 5.21 0.74 -5.04
C GLU A 51 5.86 -0.60 -5.42
N LYS A 52 6.23 -1.41 -4.43
CA LYS A 52 6.74 -2.78 -4.65
C LYS A 52 5.70 -3.67 -5.31
N GLU A 53 4.46 -3.64 -4.84
CA GLU A 53 3.35 -4.41 -5.41
C GLU A 53 3.08 -3.99 -6.86
N LYS A 54 3.08 -2.68 -7.13
CA LYS A 54 2.95 -2.14 -8.48
C LYS A 54 4.07 -2.63 -9.40
N ALA A 55 5.32 -2.57 -8.95
CA ALA A 55 6.46 -3.02 -9.76
C ALA A 55 6.36 -4.51 -10.10
N TYR A 56 6.02 -5.34 -9.11
CA TYR A 56 5.78 -6.77 -9.29
C TYR A 56 4.71 -7.05 -10.35
N PHE A 57 3.55 -6.39 -10.27
CA PHE A 57 2.47 -6.64 -11.22
C PHE A 57 2.80 -6.15 -12.64
N ILE A 58 3.56 -5.07 -12.79
CA ILE A 58 4.02 -4.62 -14.11
C ILE A 58 4.88 -5.70 -14.78
N GLU A 59 5.86 -6.24 -14.07
CA GLU A 59 6.73 -7.31 -14.57
C GLU A 59 5.93 -8.59 -14.87
N LYS A 60 5.00 -8.94 -13.98
CA LYS A 60 4.12 -10.10 -14.16
C LYS A 60 3.26 -9.98 -15.41
N ILE A 61 2.67 -8.81 -15.64
CA ILE A 61 1.85 -8.53 -16.82
C ILE A 61 2.68 -8.64 -18.10
N GLU A 62 3.91 -8.13 -18.11
CA GLU A 62 4.79 -8.24 -19.27
C GLU A 62 5.14 -9.70 -19.58
N THR A 63 5.52 -10.45 -18.54
CA THR A 63 5.85 -11.88 -18.65
C THR A 63 4.66 -12.70 -19.14
N ASP A 64 3.47 -12.47 -18.58
CA ASP A 64 2.26 -13.19 -18.95
C ASP A 64 1.79 -12.82 -20.36
N LYS A 65 1.95 -11.57 -20.78
CA LYS A 65 1.71 -11.15 -22.18
C LYS A 65 2.61 -11.91 -23.15
N ASN A 66 3.91 -12.01 -22.86
CA ASN A 66 4.85 -12.77 -23.68
C ASN A 66 4.48 -14.25 -23.72
N ARG A 67 4.14 -14.84 -22.57
CA ARG A 67 3.69 -16.23 -22.48
C ARG A 67 2.42 -16.48 -23.31
N ILE A 68 1.43 -15.60 -23.22
CA ILE A 68 0.20 -15.67 -24.03
C ILE A 68 0.52 -15.54 -25.52
N HIS A 69 1.43 -14.63 -25.89
CA HIS A 69 1.83 -14.45 -27.28
C HIS A 69 2.51 -15.71 -27.85
N GLU A 70 3.39 -16.35 -27.08
CA GLU A 70 4.02 -17.61 -27.45
C GLU A 70 3.01 -18.75 -27.58
N LEU A 71 2.04 -18.84 -26.66
CA LEU A 71 0.97 -19.85 -26.72
C LEU A 71 0.08 -19.66 -27.96
N LYS A 72 -0.20 -18.42 -28.36
CA LYS A 72 -1.04 -18.12 -29.53
C LYS A 72 -0.31 -18.35 -30.86
N THR A 73 1.00 -18.08 -30.90
CA THR A 73 1.77 -18.08 -32.15
C THR A 73 2.45 -19.43 -32.42
N ASN A 74 2.80 -20.18 -31.37
CA ASN A 74 3.53 -21.43 -31.49
C ASN A 74 2.69 -22.64 -31.03
N ARG A 75 2.17 -23.39 -32.02
CA ARG A 75 1.35 -24.60 -31.78
C ARG A 75 2.07 -25.69 -30.97
N LYS A 76 3.40 -25.81 -31.09
CA LYS A 76 4.20 -26.78 -30.33
C LYS A 76 4.29 -26.38 -28.85
N ASN A 77 4.47 -25.09 -28.58
CA ASN A 77 4.48 -24.57 -27.21
C ASN A 77 3.09 -24.67 -26.57
N LEU A 78 2.02 -24.44 -27.34
CA LEU A 78 0.65 -24.63 -26.88
C LEU A 78 0.36 -26.09 -26.51
N GLU A 79 0.74 -27.05 -27.37
CA GLU A 79 0.56 -28.48 -27.07
C GLU A 79 1.37 -28.90 -25.84
N LYS A 80 2.63 -28.44 -25.72
CA LYS A 80 3.46 -28.69 -24.53
C LYS A 80 2.81 -28.16 -23.25
N PHE A 81 2.34 -26.90 -23.27
CA PHE A 81 1.67 -26.28 -22.12
C PHE A 81 0.38 -27.00 -21.73
N ALA A 82 -0.45 -27.38 -22.71
CA ALA A 82 -1.68 -28.14 -22.48
C ALA A 82 -1.40 -29.53 -21.86
N ARG A 83 -0.32 -30.19 -22.30
CA ARG A 83 0.10 -31.49 -21.76
C ARG A 83 0.67 -31.39 -20.35
N GLU A 84 1.52 -30.41 -20.08
CA GLU A 84 2.19 -30.27 -18.77
C GLU A 84 1.28 -29.67 -17.69
N GLN A 85 0.48 -28.65 -18.01
CA GLN A 85 -0.32 -27.93 -17.01
C GLN A 85 -1.71 -28.52 -16.83
N TYR A 86 -2.29 -29.06 -17.90
CA TYR A 86 -3.68 -29.55 -17.90
C TYR A 86 -3.78 -31.05 -18.17
N LEU A 87 -2.65 -31.76 -18.33
CA LEU A 87 -2.62 -33.20 -18.59
C LEU A 87 -3.52 -33.57 -19.79
N MET A 88 -3.55 -32.72 -20.81
CA MET A 88 -4.34 -32.98 -22.01
C MET A 88 -3.71 -34.10 -22.84
N LYS A 89 -4.53 -35.00 -23.37
CA LYS A 89 -4.12 -36.12 -24.24
C LYS A 89 -4.94 -36.18 -25.53
N LYS A 90 -4.36 -36.76 -26.58
CA LYS A 90 -5.11 -37.09 -27.80
C LYS A 90 -5.93 -38.36 -27.60
N LYS A 91 -6.93 -38.58 -28.44
CA LYS A 91 -7.74 -39.80 -28.43
C LYS A 91 -6.83 -41.00 -28.71
N GLY A 92 -6.79 -41.95 -27.78
CA GLY A 92 -5.94 -43.15 -27.86
C GLY A 92 -4.55 -43.01 -27.20
N GLU A 93 -4.23 -41.87 -26.58
CA GLU A 93 -3.05 -41.73 -25.72
C GLU A 93 -3.42 -42.02 -24.25
N ASP A 94 -2.48 -42.58 -23.49
CA ASP A 94 -2.58 -42.81 -22.05
C ASP A 94 -1.52 -42.00 -21.29
N ILE A 95 -1.91 -41.40 -20.15
CA ILE A 95 -1.04 -40.58 -19.32
C ILE A 95 -0.72 -41.38 -18.05
N PHE A 96 0.57 -41.53 -17.75
CA PHE A 96 1.05 -42.14 -16.52
C PHE A 96 1.67 -41.06 -15.65
N ILE A 97 1.18 -40.91 -14.41
CA ILE A 97 1.72 -39.98 -13.41
C ILE A 97 2.39 -40.84 -12.35
N MET A 98 3.70 -40.70 -12.18
CA MET A 98 4.45 -41.37 -11.12
C MET A 98 4.39 -40.49 -9.87
N ILE A 99 3.77 -41.00 -8.82
CA ILE A 99 3.74 -40.38 -7.50
C ILE A 99 4.75 -41.16 -6.66
N GLU A 100 5.82 -40.50 -6.20
CA GLU A 100 6.71 -41.08 -5.19
C GLU A 100 5.96 -41.05 -3.85
N GLU A 101 5.81 -42.23 -3.22
CA GLU A 101 5.23 -42.39 -1.88
C GLU A 101 6.20 -41.95 -0.77
#